data_AF-A0A7G5DWK6-F1
#
_entry.id   AF-A0A7G5DWK6-F1
#
_cell.length_a   1.000
_cell.length_b   1.000
_cell.length_c   1.000
_cell.angle_alpha   90.00
_cell.angle_beta   90.00
_cell.angle_gamma   90.00
#
_symmetry.space_group_name_H-M   'P 1'
#
loop_
_entity.id
_entity.type
_entity.pdbx_description
1 polymer ?
#
loop_
_entity_poly.entity_id
_entity_poly.type
_entity_poly.pdbx_seq_one_letter_code
_entity_poly.pdbx_strand_id
1 'polypeptide(L)'
;MGLIGWDYLQDLYLRLFAHDGSGFNRQTGMLTIGRFWRKPFSAPLYEFDATLEFRPGSHGNSGFAIWLHHRYCDVQVALGGKLQSLGMNLEESLAFWDSLQRYMDATQPLPDLPLLEQFRHLDPVTAAHDQQQGRPPRRWRDMPYRAWERRGRAETMARNRDHKWQQQPCILQAKIDPRLSIEAYYRSQEARGITATPKADDFDAVHRG
;
A
#
# COMPACT_ATOMS: atom_id res chain seq x y z
N MET A 1 -7.07 21.30 -35.82
CA MET A 1 -7.90 21.74 -34.68
C MET A 1 -7.84 20.65 -33.60
N GLY A 2 -6.67 20.46 -32.99
CA GLY A 2 -6.37 19.30 -32.14
C GLY A 2 -6.66 19.56 -30.66
N LEU A 3 -7.43 18.65 -30.06
CA LEU A 3 -7.33 18.17 -28.66
C LEU A 3 -6.97 19.21 -27.58
N ILE A 4 -7.90 20.13 -27.28
CA ILE A 4 -7.86 20.94 -26.03
C ILE A 4 -8.70 20.28 -24.92
N GLY A 5 -9.39 19.16 -25.19
CA GLY A 5 -10.41 18.62 -24.28
C GLY A 5 -9.90 17.85 -23.06
N TRP A 6 -8.93 16.94 -23.22
CA TRP A 6 -8.59 15.99 -22.14
C TRP A 6 -7.63 16.58 -21.11
N ASP A 7 -6.54 17.21 -21.56
CA ASP A 7 -5.55 17.80 -20.67
C ASP A 7 -6.12 18.96 -19.86
N TYR A 8 -7.04 19.75 -20.45
CA TYR A 8 -7.75 20.82 -19.75
C TYR A 8 -8.72 20.29 -18.68
N LEU A 9 -9.46 19.21 -18.97
CA LEU A 9 -10.34 18.58 -17.98
C LEU A 9 -9.54 17.92 -16.85
N GLN A 10 -8.39 17.33 -17.16
CA GLN A 10 -7.47 16.78 -16.16
C GLN A 10 -6.85 17.88 -15.29
N ASP A 11 -6.41 19.00 -15.88
CA ASP A 11 -5.91 20.18 -15.14
C ASP A 11 -7.00 20.79 -14.25
N LEU A 12 -8.22 20.96 -14.75
CA LEU A 12 -9.34 21.44 -13.95
C LEU A 12 -9.66 20.50 -12.78
N TYR A 13 -9.64 19.19 -13.02
CA TYR A 13 -9.86 18.19 -11.99
C TYR A 13 -8.76 18.24 -10.91
N LEU A 14 -7.49 18.31 -11.30
CA LEU A 14 -6.36 18.37 -10.38
C LEU A 14 -6.31 19.69 -9.58
N ARG A 15 -6.85 20.78 -10.11
CA ARG A 15 -7.02 22.04 -9.37
C ARG A 15 -8.11 21.97 -8.30
N LEU A 16 -9.18 21.23 -8.57
CA LEU A 16 -10.30 21.07 -7.65
C LEU A 16 -10.02 20.00 -6.58
N PHE A 17 -9.31 18.94 -6.93
CA PHE A 17 -9.01 17.82 -6.04
C PHE A 17 -7.50 17.72 -5.81
N ALA A 18 -7.06 18.18 -4.63
CA ALA A 18 -5.65 18.08 -4.21
C ALA A 18 -5.18 16.61 -4.09
N HIS A 19 -6.11 15.70 -3.80
CA HIS A 19 -5.87 14.27 -3.69
C HIS A 19 -6.96 13.51 -4.44
N ASP A 20 -6.59 12.38 -5.05
CA ASP A 20 -7.51 11.51 -5.79
C ASP A 20 -8.50 10.76 -4.89
N GLY A 21 -8.38 10.88 -3.56
CA GLY A 21 -9.17 10.13 -2.58
C GLY A 21 -8.65 8.72 -2.35
N SER A 22 -7.52 8.35 -2.95
CA SER A 22 -6.85 7.08 -2.68
C SER A 22 -6.08 7.16 -1.35
N GLY A 23 -6.13 6.10 -0.56
CA GLY A 23 -5.42 6.09 0.72
C GLY A 23 -5.44 4.73 1.40
N PHE A 24 -4.42 4.52 2.23
CA PHE A 24 -4.31 3.38 3.13
C PHE A 24 -4.71 3.83 4.53
N ASN A 25 -5.79 3.28 5.06
CA ASN A 25 -6.25 3.59 6.41
C ASN A 25 -5.83 2.48 7.37
N ARG A 26 -4.84 2.78 8.23
CA ARG A 26 -4.33 1.88 9.27
C ARG A 26 -5.39 1.50 10.31
N GLN A 27 -6.28 2.41 10.68
CA GLN A 27 -7.28 2.16 11.73
C GLN A 27 -8.37 1.20 11.27
N THR A 28 -8.80 1.34 10.02
CA THR A 28 -9.86 0.49 9.46
C THR A 28 -9.32 -0.73 8.70
N GLY A 29 -8.03 -0.73 8.35
CA GLY A 29 -7.42 -1.76 7.49
C GLY A 29 -7.85 -1.67 6.01
N MET A 30 -8.52 -0.58 5.62
CA MET A 30 -9.09 -0.41 4.29
C MET A 30 -8.10 0.28 3.34
N LEU A 31 -8.04 -0.22 2.11
CA LEU A 31 -7.47 0.46 0.96
C LEU A 31 -8.59 1.11 0.16
N THR A 32 -8.55 2.43 0.04
CA THR A 32 -9.45 3.20 -0.83
C THR A 32 -8.69 3.65 -2.08
N ILE A 33 -9.33 3.53 -3.23
CA ILE A 33 -8.78 3.86 -4.54
C ILE A 33 -9.76 4.81 -5.23
N GLY A 34 -9.31 6.04 -5.44
CA GLY A 34 -10.01 7.02 -6.25
C GLY A 34 -10.12 6.57 -7.71
N ARG A 35 -11.28 6.78 -8.31
CA ARG A 35 -11.51 6.50 -9.73
C ARG A 35 -12.10 7.72 -10.40
N PHE A 36 -11.50 8.11 -11.53
CA PHE A 36 -11.99 9.23 -12.31
C PHE A 36 -13.42 8.95 -12.81
N TRP A 37 -14.37 9.84 -12.47
CA TRP A 37 -15.81 9.73 -12.78
C TRP A 37 -16.52 8.45 -12.31
N ARG A 38 -15.95 7.69 -11.37
CA ARG A 38 -16.58 6.50 -10.77
C ARG A 38 -16.53 6.60 -9.25
N LYS A 39 -17.38 5.83 -8.57
CA LYS A 39 -17.31 5.71 -7.12
C LYS A 39 -15.93 5.16 -6.70
N PRO A 40 -15.34 5.66 -5.60
CA PRO A 40 -14.08 5.14 -5.11
C PRO A 40 -14.24 3.67 -4.73
N PHE A 41 -13.21 2.88 -5.00
CA PHE A 41 -13.17 1.48 -4.64
C PHE A 41 -12.48 1.32 -3.30
N SER A 42 -13.20 0.85 -2.28
CA SER A 42 -12.67 0.60 -0.95
C SER A 42 -12.84 -0.87 -0.58
N ALA A 43 -11.75 -1.54 -0.23
CA ALA A 43 -11.76 -2.92 0.24
C ALA A 43 -10.65 -3.13 1.28
N PRO A 44 -10.77 -4.11 2.19
CA PRO A 44 -9.70 -4.46 3.12
C PRO A 44 -8.40 -4.84 2.40
N LEU A 45 -7.23 -4.43 2.92
CA LEU A 45 -5.95 -4.70 2.24
C LEU A 45 -5.67 -6.20 2.07
N TYR A 46 -6.11 -7.05 3.00
CA TYR A 46 -5.85 -8.48 2.93
C TYR A 46 -6.61 -9.20 1.79
N GLU A 47 -7.56 -8.51 1.13
CA GLU A 47 -8.24 -8.97 -0.08
C GLU A 47 -7.45 -8.69 -1.36
N PHE A 48 -6.34 -7.95 -1.25
CA PHE A 48 -5.45 -7.66 -2.37
C PHE A 48 -4.23 -8.59 -2.34
N ASP A 49 -3.95 -9.15 -3.50
CA ASP A 49 -2.75 -9.95 -3.75
C ASP A 49 -1.66 -9.06 -4.33
N ALA A 50 -0.50 -9.08 -3.68
CA ALA A 50 0.65 -8.31 -4.10
C ALA A 50 1.49 -9.11 -5.10
N THR A 51 1.71 -8.55 -6.28
CA THR A 51 2.64 -9.07 -7.28
C THR A 51 3.74 -8.05 -7.52
N LEU A 52 4.88 -8.51 -8.03
CA LEU A 52 6.06 -7.70 -8.25
C LEU A 52 6.42 -7.79 -9.73
N GLU A 53 6.27 -6.68 -10.45
CA GLU A 53 6.55 -6.59 -11.89
C GLU A 53 7.94 -5.97 -12.10
N PHE A 54 8.78 -6.63 -12.90
CA PHE A 54 10.02 -6.03 -13.38
C PHE A 54 9.71 -5.03 -14.51
N ARG A 55 10.10 -3.77 -14.31
CA ARG A 55 9.90 -2.67 -15.26
C ARG A 55 11.24 -2.30 -15.89
N PRO A 56 11.50 -2.72 -17.14
CA PRO A 56 12.67 -2.24 -17.87
C PRO A 56 12.45 -0.78 -18.27
N GLY A 57 13.37 0.10 -17.90
CA GLY A 57 13.39 1.49 -18.32
C GLY A 57 14.18 1.67 -19.62
N SER A 58 13.79 2.68 -20.40
CA SER A 58 14.32 2.92 -21.75
C SER A 58 15.83 3.20 -21.80
N HIS A 59 16.43 3.69 -20.71
CA HIS A 59 17.84 4.08 -20.63
C HIS A 59 18.71 3.07 -19.86
N GLY A 60 18.25 1.82 -19.72
CA GLY A 60 18.94 0.79 -18.94
C GLY A 60 18.75 0.90 -17.42
N ASN A 61 18.02 1.91 -16.95
CA ASN A 61 17.46 1.90 -15.61
C ASN A 61 16.40 0.79 -15.54
N SER A 62 16.41 -0.03 -14.51
CA SER A 62 15.38 -1.03 -14.28
C SER A 62 14.96 -0.98 -12.82
N GLY A 63 13.69 -1.27 -12.59
CA GLY A 63 13.16 -1.28 -11.23
C GLY A 63 12.00 -2.25 -11.14
N PHE A 64 11.62 -2.54 -9.90
CA PHE A 64 10.44 -3.33 -9.63
C PHE A 64 9.29 -2.42 -9.23
N ALA A 65 8.08 -2.76 -9.65
CA ALA A 65 6.86 -2.10 -9.23
C ALA A 65 5.94 -3.12 -8.57
N ILE A 66 5.40 -2.77 -7.40
CA ILE A 66 4.41 -3.59 -6.72
C ILE A 66 3.03 -3.28 -7.28
N TRP A 67 2.30 -4.33 -7.61
CA TRP A 67 0.89 -4.29 -7.98
C TRP A 67 0.04 -4.96 -6.92
N LEU A 68 -1.11 -4.38 -6.66
CA LEU A 68 -2.14 -4.94 -5.81
C LEU A 68 -3.32 -5.34 -6.69
N HIS A 69 -3.63 -6.63 -6.74
CA HIS A 69 -4.75 -7.18 -7.46
C HIS A 69 -5.84 -7.57 -6.48
N HIS A 70 -7.04 -7.03 -6.62
CA HIS A 70 -8.17 -7.44 -5.81
C HIS A 70 -8.62 -8.85 -6.20
N ARG A 71 -8.81 -9.74 -5.23
CA ARG A 71 -9.14 -11.16 -5.50
C ARG A 71 -10.46 -11.38 -6.22
N TYR A 72 -11.46 -10.56 -5.92
CA TYR A 72 -12.85 -10.82 -6.33
C TYR A 72 -13.32 -9.96 -7.50
N CYS A 73 -12.60 -8.88 -7.77
CA CYS A 73 -13.01 -7.89 -8.76
C CYS A 73 -11.83 -7.59 -9.66
N ASP A 74 -12.09 -7.22 -10.91
CA ASP A 74 -11.05 -6.80 -11.85
C ASP A 74 -10.56 -5.38 -11.51
N VAL A 75 -9.84 -5.29 -10.40
CA VAL A 75 -9.33 -4.05 -9.83
C VAL A 75 -7.88 -4.26 -9.49
N GLN A 76 -7.02 -3.48 -10.14
CA GLN A 76 -5.59 -3.52 -9.91
C GLN A 76 -5.04 -2.12 -9.65
N VAL A 77 -4.04 -2.03 -8.78
CA VAL A 77 -3.38 -0.79 -8.42
C VAL A 77 -1.88 -0.96 -8.47
N ALA A 78 -1.23 -0.15 -9.29
CA ALA A 78 0.22 0.02 -9.24
C ALA A 78 0.58 0.96 -8.08
N LEU A 79 1.48 0.51 -7.22
CA LEU A 79 2.10 1.37 -6.19
C LEU A 79 3.28 2.16 -6.75
N GLY A 80 3.88 1.68 -7.84
CA GLY A 80 4.95 2.36 -8.57
C GLY A 80 4.52 3.75 -9.04
N GLY A 81 5.29 4.78 -8.67
CA GLY A 81 5.03 6.17 -9.03
C GLY A 81 3.99 6.87 -8.14
N LYS A 82 3.24 6.13 -7.32
CA LYS A 82 2.31 6.70 -6.32
C LYS A 82 2.91 6.75 -4.92
N LEU A 83 3.39 5.60 -4.44
CA LEU A 83 3.99 5.45 -3.11
C LEU A 83 5.39 4.85 -3.17
N GLN A 84 5.62 3.97 -4.14
CA GLN A 84 6.91 3.37 -4.40
C GLN A 84 7.68 4.21 -5.41
N SER A 85 8.95 4.50 -5.13
CA SER A 85 9.83 5.17 -6.10
C SER A 85 10.04 4.28 -7.32
N LEU A 86 9.93 4.87 -8.51
CA LEU A 86 10.27 4.21 -9.76
C LEU A 86 11.79 3.97 -9.77
N GLY A 87 12.23 2.71 -9.89
CA GLY A 87 13.65 2.33 -9.87
C GLY A 87 14.14 1.70 -8.57
N MET A 88 13.25 1.25 -7.67
CA MET A 88 13.67 0.41 -6.54
C MET A 88 14.19 -0.95 -7.01
N ASN A 89 15.23 -1.43 -6.35
CA ASN A 89 15.75 -2.78 -6.51
C ASN A 89 14.75 -3.82 -5.95
N LEU A 90 14.99 -5.11 -6.19
CA LEU A 90 14.13 -6.18 -5.68
C LEU A 90 14.02 -6.12 -4.16
N GLU A 91 15.15 -6.05 -3.46
CA GLU A 91 15.22 -6.10 -1.99
C GLU A 91 14.65 -4.84 -1.35
N GLU A 92 14.80 -3.69 -2.00
CA GLU A 92 14.18 -2.43 -1.58
C GLU A 92 12.65 -2.50 -1.75
N SER A 93 12.17 -3.10 -2.83
CA SER A 93 10.74 -3.30 -3.08
C SER A 93 10.13 -4.27 -2.05
N LEU A 94 10.85 -5.34 -1.70
CA LEU A 94 10.43 -6.27 -0.65
C LEU A 94 10.40 -5.60 0.74
N ALA A 95 11.42 -4.81 1.07
CA ALA A 95 11.46 -4.03 2.32
C ALA A 95 10.33 -2.99 2.39
N PHE A 96 10.01 -2.35 1.25
CA PHE A 96 8.90 -1.42 1.14
C PHE A 96 7.56 -2.12 1.36
N TRP A 97 7.35 -3.29 0.74
CA TRP A 97 6.13 -4.07 0.93
C TRP A 97 5.94 -4.49 2.39
N ASP A 98 6.99 -4.98 3.04
CA ASP A 98 6.94 -5.34 4.47
C ASP A 98 6.68 -4.11 5.36
N SER A 99 7.25 -2.96 5.01
CA SER A 99 6.94 -1.70 5.70
C SER A 99 5.46 -1.30 5.54
N LEU A 100 4.89 -1.49 4.35
CA LEU A 100 3.47 -1.20 4.10
C LEU A 100 2.56 -2.16 4.87
N GLN A 101 2.89 -3.46 4.93
CA GLN A 101 2.18 -4.44 5.74
C GLN A 101 2.22 -4.05 7.24
N ARG A 102 3.40 -3.71 7.76
CA ARG A 102 3.56 -3.23 9.15
C ARG A 102 2.82 -1.93 9.43
N TYR A 103 2.74 -1.03 8.44
CA TYR A 103 1.93 0.19 8.54
C TYR A 103 0.43 -0.13 8.63
N MET A 104 -0.06 -1.18 7.98
CA MET A 104 -1.48 -1.55 8.02
C MET A 104 -1.84 -2.41 9.24
N ASP A 105 -0.86 -3.08 9.84
CA ASP A 105 -1.04 -3.85 11.06
C ASP A 105 -0.96 -2.95 12.31
N ALA A 106 -2.12 -2.68 12.92
CA ALA A 106 -2.23 -1.87 14.13
C ALA A 106 -1.60 -2.53 15.39
N THR A 107 -1.31 -3.83 15.35
CA THR A 107 -0.70 -4.56 16.48
C THR A 107 0.81 -4.36 16.54
N GLN A 108 1.43 -3.98 15.44
CA GLN A 108 2.87 -3.74 15.32
C GLN A 108 3.19 -2.24 15.34
N PRO A 109 4.38 -1.84 15.82
CA PRO A 109 4.80 -0.45 15.73
C PRO A 109 4.97 0.00 14.28
N LEU A 110 4.76 1.29 14.02
CA LEU A 110 4.92 1.90 12.71
C LEU A 110 6.34 1.67 12.18
N PRO A 111 6.49 1.40 10.87
CA PRO A 111 7.81 1.26 10.26
C PRO A 111 8.61 2.56 10.41
N ASP A 112 9.92 2.43 10.57
CA ASP A 112 10.81 3.57 10.77
C ASP A 112 11.13 4.25 9.43
N LEU A 113 10.20 5.12 9.01
CA LEU A 113 10.27 5.91 7.79
C LEU A 113 10.29 7.40 8.12
N PRO A 114 11.06 8.24 7.39
CA PRO A 114 11.07 9.68 7.60
C PRO A 114 9.67 10.32 7.53
N LEU A 115 8.81 9.84 6.62
CA LEU A 115 7.44 10.33 6.45
C LEU A 115 6.58 10.13 7.69
N LEU A 116 6.79 9.02 8.41
CA LEU A 116 5.98 8.65 9.57
C LEU A 116 6.50 9.24 10.88
N GLU A 117 7.72 9.78 10.90
CA GLU A 117 8.36 10.32 12.11
C GLU A 117 7.45 11.28 12.88
N GLN A 118 6.79 12.19 12.16
CA GLN A 118 5.89 13.18 12.77
C GLN A 118 4.64 12.57 13.42
N PHE A 119 4.26 11.35 13.04
CA PHE A 119 3.04 10.69 13.53
C PHE A 119 3.32 9.61 14.57
N ARG A 120 4.58 9.20 14.78
CA ARG A 120 4.93 8.07 15.68
C ARG A 120 4.43 8.25 17.12
N HIS A 121 4.42 9.48 17.61
CA HIS A 121 3.93 9.79 18.96
C HIS A 121 2.41 9.71 19.12
N LEU A 122 1.66 9.72 18.02
CA LEU A 122 0.19 9.62 18.02
C LEU A 122 -0.29 8.16 18.12
N ASP A 123 0.56 7.20 17.75
CA ASP A 123 0.24 5.78 17.81
C ASP A 123 0.73 5.18 19.15
N PRO A 124 -0.16 4.71 20.04
CA PRO A 124 0.24 4.24 21.37
C PRO A 124 1.17 3.03 21.34
N VAL A 125 1.00 2.13 20.37
CA VAL A 125 1.87 0.95 20.19
C VAL A 125 3.28 1.39 19.81
N THR A 126 3.38 2.31 18.85
CA THR A 126 4.66 2.88 18.42
C THR A 126 5.33 3.68 19.52
N ALA A 127 4.58 4.51 20.25
CA ALA A 127 5.11 5.32 21.34
C ALA A 127 5.71 4.47 22.47
N ALA A 128 5.01 3.39 22.87
CA ALA A 128 5.52 2.45 23.87
C ALA A 128 6.79 1.73 23.38
N HIS A 129 6.81 1.30 22.12
CA HIS A 129 7.99 0.66 21.52
C HIS A 129 9.19 1.61 21.44
N ASP A 130 8.98 2.85 20.99
CA ASP A 130 10.03 3.86 20.88
C ASP A 130 10.60 4.25 22.26
N GLN A 131 9.76 4.28 23.30
CA GLN A 131 10.19 4.51 24.69
C GLN A 131 11.06 3.36 25.22
N GLN A 132 10.69 2.11 24.94
CA GLN A 132 11.47 0.93 25.34
C GLN A 132 12.83 0.87 24.63
N GLN A 133 12.87 1.23 23.35
CA GLN A 133 14.08 1.23 22.52
C GLN A 133 14.96 2.48 22.74
N GLY A 134 14.47 3.51 23.43
CA GLY A 134 15.15 4.79 23.60
C GLY A 134 15.38 5.53 22.26
N ARG A 135 14.47 5.37 21.29
CA ARG A 135 14.60 5.99 19.96
C ARG A 135 14.46 7.52 20.06
N PRO A 136 15.38 8.32 19.48
CA PRO A 136 15.21 9.77 19.41
C PRO A 136 13.97 10.18 18.61
N PRO A 137 13.15 11.13 19.08
CA PRO A 137 11.88 11.50 18.42
C PRO A 137 12.07 12.15 17.05
N ARG A 138 13.18 12.87 16.85
CA ARG A 138 13.53 13.57 15.59
C ARG A 138 14.72 12.92 14.88
N ARG A 139 14.84 11.60 14.95
CA ARG A 139 15.99 10.87 14.39
C ARG A 139 16.27 11.21 12.93
N TRP A 140 15.24 11.21 12.08
CA TRP A 140 15.38 11.46 10.66
C TRP A 140 15.61 12.94 10.35
N ARG A 141 14.89 13.83 11.05
CA ARG A 141 15.08 15.29 10.91
C ARG A 141 16.46 15.76 11.33
N ASP A 142 16.99 15.21 12.42
CA ASP A 142 18.30 15.60 12.97
C ASP A 142 19.46 14.86 12.27
N MET A 143 19.17 13.87 11.39
CA MET A 143 20.17 13.16 10.60
C MET A 143 20.64 14.01 9.41
N PRO A 144 21.93 14.39 9.33
CA PRO A 144 22.41 15.19 8.21
C PRO A 144 22.41 14.37 6.92
N TYR A 145 21.88 14.96 5.85
CA TYR A 145 21.77 14.31 4.54
C TYR A 145 23.10 13.71 4.05
N ARG A 146 24.23 14.42 4.27
CA ARG A 146 25.57 13.94 3.91
C ARG A 146 26.01 12.68 4.66
N ALA A 147 25.52 12.46 5.88
CA ALA A 147 25.80 11.23 6.61
C ALA A 147 24.90 10.07 6.14
N TRP A 148 23.63 10.37 5.82
CA TRP A 148 22.74 9.42 5.18
C TRP A 148 23.28 8.94 3.83
N GLU A 149 23.69 9.88 2.97
CA GLU A 149 24.25 9.60 1.64
C GLU A 149 25.53 8.74 1.71
N ARG A 150 26.45 9.08 2.62
CA ARG A 150 27.75 8.39 2.73
C ARG A 150 27.70 7.01 3.39
N ARG A 151 26.81 6.81 4.37
CA ARG A 151 26.78 5.60 5.19
C ARG A 151 25.40 4.96 5.25
N GLY A 152 24.39 5.74 5.66
CA GLY A 152 23.05 5.22 5.95
C GLY A 152 22.38 4.52 4.76
N ARG A 153 22.55 5.05 3.54
CA ARG A 153 22.02 4.42 2.32
C ARG A 153 22.68 3.06 2.06
N ALA A 154 24.01 3.01 2.04
CA ALA A 154 24.75 1.77 1.76
C ALA A 154 24.50 0.71 2.83
N GLU A 155 24.48 1.09 4.11
CA GLU A 155 24.15 0.20 5.23
C GLU A 155 22.72 -0.35 5.13
N THR A 156 21.75 0.50 4.78
CA THR A 156 20.35 0.08 4.60
C THR A 156 20.22 -0.88 3.42
N MET A 157 20.87 -0.59 2.30
CA MET A 157 20.88 -1.48 1.13
C MET A 157 21.55 -2.82 1.44
N ALA A 158 22.67 -2.83 2.15
CA ALA A 158 23.34 -4.06 2.60
C ALA A 158 22.43 -4.87 3.53
N ARG A 159 21.84 -4.24 4.54
CA ARG A 159 20.88 -4.90 5.44
C ARG A 159 19.70 -5.50 4.71
N ASN A 160 19.13 -4.77 3.74
CA ASN A 160 18.01 -5.27 2.96
C ASN A 160 18.45 -6.44 2.07
N ARG A 161 19.66 -6.42 1.53
CA ARG A 161 20.22 -7.52 0.73
C ARG A 161 20.46 -8.78 1.55
N ASP A 162 20.99 -8.62 2.76
CA ASP A 162 21.33 -9.73 3.65
C ASP A 162 20.09 -10.30 4.36
N HIS A 163 18.99 -9.54 4.38
CA HIS A 163 17.74 -10.00 4.96
C HIS A 163 17.15 -11.16 4.15
N LYS A 164 16.76 -12.21 4.86
CA LYS A 164 16.08 -13.36 4.28
C LYS A 164 14.61 -13.01 4.08
N TRP A 165 14.28 -12.47 2.90
CA TRP A 165 12.90 -12.18 2.54
C TRP A 165 12.07 -13.46 2.33
N GLN A 166 10.74 -13.33 2.44
CA GLN A 166 9.76 -14.37 2.09
C GLN A 166 9.99 -15.75 2.74
N GLN A 167 10.43 -15.76 4.01
CA GLN A 167 10.65 -17.03 4.73
C GLN A 167 9.35 -17.77 5.05
N GLN A 168 8.27 -17.02 5.27
CA GLN A 168 6.96 -17.61 5.48
C GLN A 168 6.31 -17.88 4.12
N PRO A 169 5.60 -19.01 3.97
CA PRO A 169 4.82 -19.24 2.77
C PRO A 169 3.87 -18.06 2.59
N CYS A 170 3.71 -17.64 1.34
CA CYS A 170 2.73 -16.63 1.00
C CYS A 170 1.38 -17.08 1.58
N ILE A 171 0.83 -16.34 2.56
CA ILE A 171 -0.47 -16.64 3.20
C ILE A 171 -1.56 -16.78 2.12
N LEU A 172 -1.30 -16.22 0.93
CA LEU A 172 -2.09 -16.28 -0.30
C LEU A 172 -2.32 -17.69 -0.89
N GLN A 173 -1.92 -18.79 -0.24
CA GLN A 173 -2.40 -20.14 -0.61
C GLN A 173 -3.80 -20.46 -0.06
N ALA A 174 -4.34 -19.64 0.84
CA ALA A 174 -5.69 -19.82 1.33
C ALA A 174 -6.70 -19.31 0.30
N LYS A 175 -7.21 -20.24 -0.52
CA LYS A 175 -8.65 -20.26 -0.84
C LYS A 175 -9.37 -19.76 0.41
N ILE A 176 -10.10 -18.63 0.30
CA ILE A 176 -11.24 -18.38 1.19
C ILE A 176 -11.95 -19.70 1.31
N ASP A 177 -12.22 -20.13 2.55
CA ASP A 177 -12.78 -21.45 2.85
C ASP A 177 -13.64 -21.90 1.66
N PRO A 178 -13.28 -22.96 0.92
CA PRO A 178 -14.00 -23.31 -0.31
C PRO A 178 -15.49 -23.60 -0.05
N ARG A 179 -15.90 -23.69 1.22
CA ARG A 179 -17.28 -23.81 1.68
C ARG A 179 -18.02 -22.47 1.76
N LEU A 180 -17.33 -21.34 1.73
CA LEU A 180 -17.88 -20.01 1.93
C LEU A 180 -17.95 -19.26 0.59
N SER A 181 -19.17 -18.97 0.13
CA SER A 181 -19.37 -18.16 -1.07
C SER A 181 -18.86 -16.74 -0.86
N ILE A 182 -18.45 -16.07 -1.95
CA ILE A 182 -17.98 -14.68 -1.92
C ILE A 182 -19.09 -13.77 -1.36
N GLU A 183 -20.34 -14.03 -1.72
CA GLU A 183 -21.51 -13.34 -1.15
C GLU A 183 -21.59 -13.50 0.38
N ALA A 184 -21.53 -14.74 0.89
CA ALA A 184 -21.59 -15.00 2.33
C ALA A 184 -20.45 -14.33 3.10
N TYR A 185 -19.26 -14.25 2.49
CA TYR A 185 -18.15 -13.47 3.01
C TYR A 185 -18.50 -11.99 3.14
N TYR A 186 -18.94 -11.33 2.07
CA TYR A 186 -19.27 -9.90 2.12
C TYR A 186 -20.46 -9.60 3.05
N ARG A 187 -21.46 -10.48 3.14
CA ARG A 187 -22.54 -10.36 4.14
C ARG A 187 -22.00 -10.38 5.57
N SER A 188 -21.04 -11.25 5.86
CA SER A 188 -20.41 -11.31 7.18
C SER A 188 -19.62 -10.03 7.49
N GLN A 189 -19.01 -9.41 6.47
CA GLN A 189 -18.26 -8.17 6.60
C GLN A 189 -19.19 -6.96 6.79
N GLU A 190 -20.29 -6.91 6.03
CA GLU A 190 -21.38 -5.94 6.20
C GLU A 190 -21.96 -6.01 7.62
N ALA A 191 -22.19 -7.22 8.14
CA ALA A 191 -22.67 -7.44 9.52
C ALA A 191 -21.66 -6.96 10.60
N ARG A 192 -20.36 -6.93 10.27
CA ARG A 192 -19.31 -6.35 11.14
C ARG A 192 -19.18 -4.83 10.99
N GLY A 193 -20.00 -4.20 10.14
CA GLY A 193 -19.97 -2.76 9.88
C GLY A 193 -18.88 -2.33 8.90
N ILE A 194 -18.20 -3.26 8.23
CA ILE A 194 -17.18 -2.92 7.22
C ILE A 194 -17.90 -2.53 5.93
N THR A 195 -17.75 -1.26 5.53
CA THR A 195 -18.33 -0.75 4.27
C THR A 195 -17.32 -0.90 3.13
N ALA A 196 -17.45 -1.98 2.36
CA ALA A 196 -16.66 -2.19 1.13
C ALA A 196 -17.45 -1.73 -0.11
N THR A 197 -16.73 -1.31 -1.16
CA THR A 197 -17.33 -0.93 -2.44
C THR A 197 -17.85 -2.12 -3.25
N PRO A 198 -17.23 -3.32 -3.24
CA PRO A 198 -17.95 -4.52 -3.65
C PRO A 198 -18.92 -4.91 -2.53
N LYS A 199 -20.21 -4.94 -2.88
CA LYS A 199 -21.28 -5.36 -1.96
C LYS A 199 -21.53 -6.85 -2.10
N ALA A 200 -22.16 -7.46 -1.11
CA ALA A 200 -22.55 -8.86 -1.22
C ALA A 200 -23.45 -9.12 -2.45
N ASP A 201 -24.36 -8.18 -2.75
CA ASP A 201 -25.27 -8.25 -3.90
C ASP A 201 -24.54 -8.34 -5.24
N ASP A 202 -23.32 -7.80 -5.35
CA ASP A 202 -22.53 -7.83 -6.59
C ASP A 202 -22.03 -9.25 -6.96
N PHE A 203 -22.14 -10.20 -6.03
CA PHE A 203 -21.66 -11.58 -6.21
C PHE A 203 -22.76 -12.63 -6.16
N ASP A 204 -24.03 -12.23 -6.07
CA ASP A 204 -25.13 -13.18 -6.07
C ASP A 204 -25.27 -13.87 -7.45
N ALA A 205 -25.97 -15.01 -7.47
CA ALA A 205 -26.22 -15.75 -8.70
C ALA A 205 -27.25 -15.08 -9.63
N VAL A 206 -27.90 -14.01 -9.17
CA VAL A 206 -29.03 -13.35 -9.86
C VAL A 206 -28.53 -12.22 -10.76
N HIS A 207 -27.46 -11.53 -10.38
CA HIS A 207 -26.88 -10.39 -11.09
C HIS A 207 -25.67 -10.75 -11.96
N ARG A 208 -25.24 -12.02 -11.99
CA ARG A 208 -24.18 -12.57 -12.87
C ARG A 208 -24.66 -12.95 -14.29
N GLY A 209 -25.80 -12.39 -14.74
CA GLY A 209 -26.36 -12.62 -16.07
C GLY A 209 -25.39 -12.27 -17.21
#